data_AF-A0A939W0G8-F1
#
_entry.id   AF-A0A939W0G8-F1
#
_cell.length_a   1.000
_cell.length_b   1.000
_cell.length_c   1.000
_cell.angle_alpha   90.00
_cell.angle_beta   90.00
_cell.angle_gamma   90.00
#
_symmetry.space_group_name_H-M   'P 1'
#
loop_
_entity.id
_entity.type
_entity.pdbx_description
1 polymer ?
#
loop_
_entity_poly.entity_id
_entity_poly.type
_entity_poly.pdbx_seq_one_letter_code
_entity_poly.pdbx_strand_id
1 'polypeptide(L)'
;MRKYFCPKCKGETFEEVLADVTVTYRIINTSDGPDYDEQTSCEGGYVARIQCESCGHIVLDTGDKPVTSLEELAPILETVGAYRDE
;
A
#
# COMPACT_ATOMS: atom_id res chain seq x y z
N MET A 1 21.21 -4.03 -11.23
CA MET A 1 20.15 -3.40 -10.40
C MET A 1 19.16 -4.49 -10.02
N ARG A 2 18.71 -4.56 -8.76
CA ARG A 2 17.79 -5.63 -8.35
C ARG A 2 16.34 -5.20 -8.62
N LYS A 3 15.55 -6.09 -9.21
CA LYS A 3 14.08 -5.95 -9.34
C LYS A 3 13.36 -6.97 -8.48
N TYR A 4 12.25 -6.53 -7.88
CA TYR A 4 11.44 -7.34 -6.98
C TYR A 4 10.09 -7.67 -7.62
N PHE A 5 9.51 -8.80 -7.23
CA PHE A 5 8.21 -9.22 -7.73
C PHE A 5 7.41 -9.95 -6.65
N CYS A 6 6.10 -10.01 -6.79
CA CYS A 6 5.23 -10.76 -5.90
C CYS A 6 5.61 -12.25 -5.94
N PRO A 7 5.85 -12.90 -4.79
CA PRO A 7 6.21 -14.32 -4.78
C PRO A 7 5.11 -15.21 -5.37
N LYS A 8 3.84 -14.80 -5.24
CA LYS A 8 2.64 -15.53 -5.70
C LYS A 8 2.37 -15.39 -7.20
N CYS A 9 2.27 -14.16 -7.73
CA CYS A 9 1.84 -13.93 -9.12
C CYS A 9 2.91 -13.33 -10.04
N LYS A 10 4.10 -13.03 -9.51
CA LYS A 10 5.22 -12.40 -10.23
C LYS A 10 4.95 -10.97 -10.75
N GLY A 11 3.88 -10.31 -10.31
CA GLY A 11 3.66 -8.88 -10.57
C GLY A 11 4.73 -8.02 -9.90
N GLU A 12 5.10 -6.89 -10.50
CA GLU A 12 6.23 -6.06 -10.07
C GLU A 12 5.82 -4.81 -9.27
N THR A 13 4.53 -4.66 -8.99
CA THR A 13 3.97 -3.53 -8.25
C THR A 13 3.33 -3.97 -6.93
N PHE A 14 3.47 -3.12 -5.94
CA PHE A 14 2.98 -3.28 -4.58
C PHE A 14 2.29 -1.99 -4.13
N GLU A 15 1.36 -2.11 -3.21
CA GLU A 15 0.64 -0.99 -2.61
C GLU A 15 0.68 -1.08 -1.08
N GLU A 16 0.67 0.07 -0.43
CA GLU A 16 0.42 0.19 1.01
C GLU A 16 -1.09 0.23 1.24
N VAL A 17 -1.59 -0.66 2.10
CA VAL A 17 -2.96 -0.61 2.56
C VAL A 17 -2.98 0.04 3.94
N LEU A 18 -3.58 1.22 4.01
CA LEU A 18 -3.71 1.97 5.24
C LEU A 18 -5.01 1.56 5.97
N ALA A 19 -4.96 1.55 7.30
CA ALA A 19 -6.11 1.37 8.18
C ALA A 19 -6.27 2.59 9.10
N ASP A 20 -7.48 2.75 9.64
CA ASP A 20 -7.85 3.85 10.54
C ASP A 20 -7.57 5.25 9.97
N VAL A 21 -7.58 5.37 8.63
CA VAL A 21 -7.42 6.64 7.92
C VAL A 21 -8.72 7.44 7.99
N THR A 22 -8.60 8.70 8.36
CA THR A 22 -9.71 9.65 8.26
C THR A 22 -9.63 10.37 6.91
N VAL A 23 -10.57 10.09 6.03
CA VAL A 23 -10.74 10.82 4.77
C VAL A 23 -11.80 11.89 4.99
N THR A 24 -11.46 13.14 4.66
CA THR A 24 -12.39 14.26 4.72
C THR A 24 -12.61 14.81 3.32
N TYR A 25 -13.80 15.38 3.10
CA TYR A 25 -14.12 16.09 1.87
C TYR A 25 -14.56 17.49 2.22
N ARG A 26 -14.04 18.47 1.49
CA ARG A 26 -14.55 19.83 1.55
C ARG A 26 -15.89 19.90 0.83
N ILE A 27 -16.90 20.41 1.54
CA ILE A 27 -18.22 20.70 1.00
C ILE A 27 -18.35 22.22 0.86
N ILE A 28 -18.75 22.68 -0.32
CA ILE A 28 -18.97 24.10 -0.62
C ILE A 28 -20.43 24.33 -0.98
N ASN A 29 -20.91 25.56 -0.78
CA ASN A 29 -22.24 25.96 -1.26
C ASN A 29 -22.11 26.63 -2.62
N THR A 30 -22.81 26.10 -3.62
CA THR A 30 -22.90 26.67 -4.97
C THR A 30 -24.27 27.32 -5.19
N SER A 31 -24.50 27.92 -6.37
CA SER A 31 -25.81 28.44 -6.77
C SER A 31 -26.89 27.35 -6.85
N ASP A 32 -26.50 26.10 -7.06
CA ASP A 32 -27.39 24.95 -7.25
C ASP A 32 -27.51 24.07 -5.99
N GLY A 33 -26.83 24.46 -4.89
CA GLY A 33 -26.81 23.76 -3.61
C GLY A 33 -25.41 23.33 -3.16
N PRO A 34 -25.31 22.54 -2.08
CA PRO A 34 -24.02 22.00 -1.61
C PRO A 34 -23.39 21.05 -2.64
N ASP A 35 -22.07 21.14 -2.83
CA ASP A 35 -21.29 20.27 -3.72
C ASP A 35 -19.92 19.90 -3.11
N TYR A 36 -19.29 18.85 -3.63
CA TYR A 36 -17.93 18.42 -3.26
C TYR A 36 -16.87 19.21 -4.02
N ASP A 37 -15.85 19.68 -3.31
CA ASP A 37 -14.72 20.41 -3.89
C ASP A 37 -13.46 19.53 -3.91
N GLU A 38 -12.80 19.41 -2.75
CA GLU A 38 -11.51 18.72 -2.60
C GLU A 38 -11.63 17.56 -1.60
N GLN A 39 -10.99 16.44 -1.91
CA GLN A 39 -10.76 15.36 -0.95
C GLN A 39 -9.42 15.62 -0.26
N THR A 40 -9.42 15.60 1.08
CA THR A 40 -8.20 15.67 1.87
C THR A 40 -8.10 14.42 2.74
N SER A 41 -7.02 13.68 2.56
CA SER A 41 -6.60 12.66 3.51
C SER A 41 -5.90 13.36 4.68
N CYS A 42 -6.53 13.40 5.85
CA CYS A 42 -5.88 13.91 7.05
C CYS A 42 -4.90 12.85 7.61
N GLU A 43 -3.89 13.28 8.37
CA GLU A 43 -2.82 12.43 8.96
C GLU A 43 -3.30 11.49 10.09
N GLY A 44 -4.45 10.85 9.93
CA GLY A 44 -4.88 9.73 10.77
C GLY A 44 -4.51 8.40 10.12
N GLY A 45 -4.32 7.37 10.95
CA GLY A 45 -4.15 5.98 10.49
C GLY A 45 -2.70 5.47 10.52
N TYR A 46 -2.52 4.25 10.00
CA TYR A 46 -1.21 3.60 9.86
C TYR A 46 -1.23 2.63 8.67
N VAL A 47 -0.05 2.30 8.15
CA VAL A 47 0.10 1.25 7.13
C VAL A 47 -0.16 -0.10 7.81
N ALA A 48 -1.28 -0.75 7.46
CA ALA A 48 -1.65 -2.03 8.05
C ALA A 48 -0.95 -3.22 7.39
N ARG A 49 -0.59 -3.07 6.11
CA ARG A 49 0.17 -4.07 5.34
C ARG A 49 0.63 -3.51 3.99
N ILE A 50 1.65 -4.14 3.42
CA ILE A 50 1.98 -4.06 2.01
C ILE A 50 1.47 -5.32 1.29
N GLN A 51 0.83 -5.13 0.13
CA GLN A 51 0.34 -6.24 -0.69
C GLN A 51 0.68 -6.04 -2.16
N CYS A 52 0.66 -7.14 -2.92
CA CYS A 52 0.78 -7.07 -4.37
C CYS A 52 -0.48 -6.45 -4.98
N GLU A 53 -0.31 -5.38 -5.76
CA GLU A 53 -1.41 -4.68 -6.44
C GLU A 53 -2.15 -5.62 -7.42
N SER A 54 -1.42 -6.50 -8.12
CA SER A 54 -2.01 -7.35 -9.16
C SER A 54 -2.87 -8.50 -8.62
N CYS A 55 -2.60 -9.02 -7.42
CA CYS A 55 -3.28 -10.22 -6.92
C CYS A 55 -3.70 -10.18 -5.45
N GLY A 56 -3.45 -9.08 -4.74
CA GLY A 56 -3.80 -8.90 -3.33
C GLY A 56 -3.01 -9.78 -2.35
N HIS A 57 -1.92 -10.42 -2.78
CA HIS A 57 -1.10 -11.21 -1.86
C HIS A 57 -0.40 -10.30 -0.85
N ILE A 58 -0.68 -10.53 0.43
CA ILE A 58 -0.07 -9.81 1.56
C ILE A 58 1.36 -10.31 1.74
N VAL A 59 2.33 -9.40 1.81
CA VAL A 59 3.71 -9.74 2.13
C VAL A 59 3.85 -9.89 3.63
N LEU A 60 4.34 -11.05 4.08
CA LEU A 60 4.54 -11.37 5.49
C LEU A 60 6.03 -11.40 5.83
N ASP A 61 6.37 -10.97 7.03
CA ASP A 61 7.69 -11.12 7.63
C ASP A 61 7.97 -12.58 8.02
N THR A 62 9.14 -12.84 8.59
CA THR A 62 9.57 -14.19 9.02
C THR A 62 8.77 -14.74 10.22
N GLY A 63 7.96 -13.91 10.86
CA GLY A 63 7.05 -14.27 11.95
C GLY A 63 5.58 -14.34 11.53
N ASP A 64 5.31 -14.43 10.22
CA ASP A 64 3.96 -14.45 9.62
C ASP A 64 3.12 -13.19 9.90
N LYS A 65 3.76 -12.04 10.15
CA LYS A 65 3.08 -10.75 10.33
C LYS A 65 3.15 -9.93 9.05
N PRO A 66 2.12 -9.13 8.73
CA PRO A 66 2.19 -8.25 7.56
C PRO A 66 3.34 -7.25 7.66
N VAL A 67 4.07 -7.10 6.56
CA VAL A 67 5.06 -6.02 6.41
C VAL A 67 4.33 -4.68 6.34
N THR A 68 4.74 -3.72 7.16
CA THR A 68 4.06 -2.41 7.28
C THR A 68 4.93 -1.22 6.91
N SER A 69 6.17 -1.44 6.44
CA SER A 69 7.06 -0.37 6.02
C SER A 69 7.77 -0.71 4.71
N LEU A 70 8.02 0.32 3.89
CA LEU A 70 8.75 0.16 2.63
C LEU A 70 10.20 -0.32 2.83
N GLU A 71 10.82 0.05 3.95
CA GLU A 71 12.19 -0.33 4.31
C GLU A 71 12.33 -1.84 4.55
N GLU A 72 11.28 -2.49 5.06
CA GLU A 72 11.24 -3.93 5.32
C GLU A 72 10.90 -4.76 4.06
N LEU A 73 10.24 -4.17 3.07
CA LEU A 73 9.72 -4.91 1.92
C LEU A 73 10.82 -5.62 1.13
N ALA A 74 11.89 -4.91 0.76
CA ALA A 74 12.96 -5.48 -0.05
C ALA A 74 13.70 -6.62 0.69
N PRO A 75 14.17 -6.45 1.93
CA PRO A 75 14.76 -7.55 2.70
C PRO A 75 13.88 -8.80 2.77
N ILE A 76 12.57 -8.62 3.02
CA ILE A 76 11.63 -9.75 3.09
C ILE A 76 11.49 -10.45 1.74
N LEU A 77 11.34 -9.71 0.64
CA LEU A 77 11.27 -10.31 -0.70
C LEU A 77 12.56 -11.05 -1.07
N GLU A 78 13.72 -10.57 -0.60
CA GLU A 78 15.00 -11.29 -0.75
C GLU A 78 15.00 -12.63 0.00
N THR A 79 14.48 -12.67 1.24
CA THR A 79 14.44 -13.92 2.03
C THR A 79 13.63 -15.03 1.36
N VAL A 80 12.61 -14.68 0.58
CA VAL A 80 11.75 -15.63 -0.14
C VAL A 80 12.15 -15.81 -1.62
N GLY A 81 13.29 -15.25 -2.03
CA GLY A 81 13.80 -15.36 -3.40
C GLY A 81 12.94 -14.66 -4.45
N ALA A 82 12.18 -13.64 -4.05
CA ALA A 82 11.24 -12.91 -4.90
C ALA A 82 11.89 -11.68 -5.57
N TYR A 83 13.05 -11.91 -6.19
CA TYR A 83 13.81 -10.89 -6.91
C TYR A 83 14.59 -11.48 -8.09
N ARG A 84 15.10 -10.60 -8.96
CA ARG A 84 16.07 -10.93 -9.99
C ARG A 84 17.10 -9.80 -10.14
N ASP A 85 18.31 -10.17 -10.52
CA ASP A 85 19.34 -9.20 -10.86
C ASP A 85 19.24 -8.87 -12.36
N GLU A 86 19.19 -7.57 -12.68
CA GLU A 86 19.22 -7.02 -14.04
C GLU A 86 20.51 -6.23 -14.32
#